data_AF-A0AA46T7D9-F1
#
_entry.id   AF-A0AA46T7D9-F1
#
_cell.length_a   1.000
_cell.length_b   1.000
_cell.length_c   1.000
_cell.angle_alpha   90.00
_cell.angle_beta   90.00
_cell.angle_gamma   90.00
#
_symmetry.space_group_name_H-M   'P 1'
#
loop_
_entity.id
_entity.type
_entity.pdbx_description
1 polymer ?
#
loop_
_entity_poly.entity_id
_entity_poly.type
_entity_poly.pdbx_seq_one_letter_code
_entity_poly.pdbx_strand_id
1 'polypeptide(L)'
;MKNLKWFLGLVFLVGTANAAIREIPVNSGRSIRAQIDTYAELLQKELDMAKNNKERFRAIRRVTDEIKVVRENNMPQSAADEAYMDLMLTVFESVPTEKNFKKSDCSRYEYEILNQYEPTAEMEPVEPAVKPGWNAISSLCR
;
A
#
# COMPACT_ATOMS: atom_id res chain seq x y z
N MET A 1 53.72 -25.72 -18.54
CA MET A 1 53.44 -24.79 -17.42
C MET A 1 52.64 -23.61 -17.96
N LYS A 2 51.48 -23.39 -17.35
CA LYS A 2 50.50 -22.28 -17.39
C LYS A 2 50.75 -21.12 -18.38
N ASN A 3 49.85 -20.96 -19.35
CA ASN A 3 49.61 -19.69 -20.02
C ASN A 3 48.35 -19.04 -19.43
N LEU A 4 48.55 -17.82 -18.94
CA LEU A 4 47.59 -16.93 -18.32
C LEU A 4 47.20 -15.88 -19.37
N LYS A 5 45.91 -15.68 -19.63
CA LYS A 5 45.34 -14.35 -19.91
C LYS A 5 43.81 -14.44 -19.98
N TRP A 6 43.22 -13.57 -19.18
CA TRP A 6 41.80 -13.39 -18.94
C TRP A 6 41.15 -12.68 -20.12
N PHE A 7 39.96 -13.13 -20.52
CA PHE A 7 39.12 -12.40 -21.47
C PHE A 7 38.32 -11.33 -20.73
N LEU A 8 38.66 -10.07 -21.01
CA LEU A 8 37.80 -8.91 -20.85
C LEU A 8 36.80 -8.89 -22.02
N GLY A 9 35.51 -9.03 -21.71
CA GLY A 9 34.40 -8.82 -22.63
C GLY A 9 33.51 -7.72 -22.09
N LEU A 10 33.76 -6.50 -22.56
CA LEU A 10 32.97 -5.30 -22.31
C LEU A 10 31.64 -5.37 -23.12
N VAL A 11 30.77 -4.38 -22.86
CA VAL A 11 29.63 -3.88 -23.67
C VAL A 11 28.22 -4.37 -23.25
N PHE A 12 27.49 -3.57 -22.48
CA PHE A 12 26.56 -2.54 -23.00
C PHE A 12 25.93 -1.72 -21.86
N LEU A 13 25.97 -0.40 -22.02
CA LEU A 13 25.18 0.56 -21.26
C LEU A 13 23.68 0.26 -21.42
N VAL A 14 22.95 0.19 -20.31
CA VAL A 14 21.56 0.66 -20.26
C VAL A 14 21.47 1.69 -19.15
N GLY A 15 21.45 2.95 -19.58
CA GLY A 15 21.13 4.07 -18.72
C GLY A 15 19.64 4.13 -18.41
N THR A 16 19.39 4.68 -17.22
CA THR A 16 18.20 5.41 -16.79
C THR A 16 16.87 4.66 -16.65
N ALA A 17 16.61 4.22 -15.42
CA ALA A 17 15.45 4.70 -14.70
C ALA A 17 15.80 4.76 -13.21
N ASN A 18 16.02 5.98 -12.70
CA ASN A 18 15.96 6.28 -11.27
C ASN A 18 14.54 5.96 -10.77
N ALA A 19 14.26 4.70 -10.48
CA ALA A 19 13.30 4.37 -9.46
C ALA A 19 14.04 4.58 -8.14
N ALA A 20 13.87 5.77 -7.55
CA ALA A 20 14.14 5.95 -6.14
C ALA A 20 13.14 5.08 -5.39
N ILE A 21 13.44 3.78 -5.31
CA ILE A 21 12.97 2.92 -4.23
C ILE A 21 13.59 3.57 -3.01
N ARG A 22 12.84 4.48 -2.38
CA ARG A 22 13.12 4.86 -1.00
C ARG A 22 12.89 3.57 -0.23
N GLU A 23 13.95 2.78 -0.07
CA GLU A 23 13.98 1.68 0.87
C GLU A 23 13.61 2.29 2.22
N ILE A 24 12.37 2.08 2.66
CA ILE A 24 12.01 2.34 4.04
C ILE A 24 12.91 1.40 4.83
N PRO A 25 13.81 1.90 5.70
CA PRO A 25 14.68 1.02 6.45
C PRO A 25 13.79 0.09 7.27
N VAL A 26 13.87 -1.21 6.98
CA VAL A 26 13.33 -2.27 7.83
C VAL A 26 14.12 -2.21 9.12
N ASN A 27 13.67 -1.35 10.04
CA ASN A 27 14.33 -1.15 11.30
C ASN A 27 14.00 -2.37 12.17
N SER A 28 14.99 -3.23 12.38
CA SER A 28 14.88 -4.55 13.04
C SER A 28 14.41 -4.51 14.51
N GLY A 29 14.00 -3.34 15.02
CA GLY A 29 13.37 -3.14 16.32
C GLY A 29 11.96 -2.52 16.30
N ARG A 30 11.36 -2.23 15.14
CA ARG A 30 9.94 -1.79 15.05
C ARG A 30 9.02 -2.99 14.83
N SER A 31 7.91 -3.04 15.58
CA SER A 31 6.86 -4.04 15.35
C SER A 31 6.35 -3.99 13.91
N ILE A 32 5.89 -5.12 13.38
CA ILE A 32 5.37 -5.21 12.00
C ILE A 32 4.22 -4.22 11.81
N ARG A 33 3.35 -4.10 12.82
CA ARG A 33 2.27 -3.11 12.84
C ARG A 33 2.78 -1.70 12.58
N ALA A 34 3.83 -1.26 13.27
CA ALA A 34 4.41 0.07 13.07
C ALA A 34 5.01 0.25 11.66
N GLN A 35 5.50 -0.81 11.04
CA GLN A 35 5.96 -0.77 9.64
C GLN A 35 4.78 -0.61 8.69
N ILE A 36 3.70 -1.38 8.89
CA ILE A 36 2.46 -1.27 8.10
C ILE A 36 1.82 0.11 8.24
N ASP A 37 1.78 0.66 9.46
CA ASP A 37 1.30 2.02 9.68
C ASP A 37 2.16 3.05 8.92
N THR A 38 3.46 2.82 8.82
CA THR A 38 4.36 3.67 8.00
C THR A 38 4.01 3.60 6.50
N TYR A 39 3.63 2.41 6.00
CA TYR A 39 3.17 2.25 4.62
C TYR A 39 1.82 2.95 4.39
N ALA A 40 0.89 2.87 5.34
CA ALA A 40 -0.38 3.58 5.29
C ALA A 40 -0.18 5.11 5.28
N GLU A 41 0.74 5.63 6.11
CA GLU A 41 1.12 7.05 6.08
C GLU A 41 1.77 7.46 4.75
N LEU A 42 2.60 6.59 4.16
CA LEU A 42 3.19 6.83 2.86
C LEU A 42 2.10 6.90 1.78
N LEU A 43 1.14 5.99 1.81
CA LEU A 43 0.00 6.01 0.89
C LEU A 43 -0.74 7.34 0.96
N GLN A 44 -1.06 7.81 2.17
CA GLN A 44 -1.76 9.09 2.33
C GLN A 44 -1.01 10.24 1.66
N LYS A 45 0.32 10.31 1.86
CA LYS A 45 1.16 11.32 1.22
C LYS A 45 1.16 11.21 -0.30
N GLU A 46 1.21 9.99 -0.83
CA GLU A 46 1.15 9.76 -2.28
C GLU A 46 -0.21 10.14 -2.87
N LEU A 47 -1.30 9.84 -2.16
CA LEU A 47 -2.66 10.22 -2.55
C LEU A 47 -2.85 11.75 -2.60
N ASP A 48 -2.28 12.47 -1.62
CA ASP A 48 -2.34 13.93 -1.55
C ASP A 48 -1.52 14.60 -2.66
N MET A 49 -0.42 13.96 -3.07
CA MET A 49 0.46 14.44 -4.15
C MET A 49 -0.01 14.02 -5.56
N ALA A 50 -0.87 13.01 -5.66
CA ALA A 50 -1.32 12.47 -6.93
C ALA A 50 -2.20 13.46 -7.71
N LYS A 51 -1.88 13.64 -8.98
CA LYS A 51 -2.56 14.62 -9.86
C LYS A 51 -3.84 14.09 -10.49
N ASN A 52 -4.02 12.77 -10.48
CA ASN A 52 -5.11 12.09 -11.16
C ASN A 52 -5.37 10.71 -10.54
N ASN A 53 -6.52 10.12 -10.85
CA ASN A 53 -6.90 8.81 -10.31
C ASN A 53 -5.97 7.67 -10.74
N LYS A 54 -5.31 7.77 -11.90
CA LYS A 54 -4.35 6.75 -12.34
C LYS A 54 -3.14 6.68 -11.40
N GLU A 55 -2.62 7.83 -10.97
CA GLU A 55 -1.57 7.90 -9.95
C GLU A 55 -2.05 7.38 -8.60
N ARG A 56 -3.28 7.73 -8.18
CA ARG A 56 -3.88 7.23 -6.93
C ARG A 56 -4.03 5.71 -6.93
N PHE A 57 -4.57 5.12 -8.00
CA PHE A 57 -4.69 3.65 -8.12
C PHE A 57 -3.33 2.96 -8.11
N ARG A 58 -2.32 3.54 -8.77
CA ARG A 58 -0.95 3.01 -8.73
C ARG A 58 -0.39 3.02 -7.31
N ALA A 59 -0.57 4.10 -6.56
CA ALA A 59 -0.12 4.21 -5.18
C ALA A 59 -0.82 3.19 -4.28
N ILE A 60 -2.15 3.11 -4.35
CA ILE A 60 -2.97 2.16 -3.57
C ILE A 60 -2.47 0.73 -3.82
N ARG A 61 -2.38 0.31 -5.09
CA ARG A 61 -1.94 -1.04 -5.42
C ARG A 61 -0.53 -1.34 -4.90
N ARG A 62 0.43 -0.43 -5.15
CA ARG A 62 1.82 -0.59 -4.72
C ARG A 62 1.91 -0.76 -3.21
N VAL A 63 1.24 0.09 -2.44
CA VAL A 63 1.28 0.03 -0.98
C VAL A 63 0.59 -1.22 -0.45
N THR A 64 -0.57 -1.60 -0.99
CA THR A 64 -1.24 -2.84 -0.59
C THR A 64 -0.35 -4.06 -0.84
N ASP A 65 0.34 -4.12 -1.98
CA ASP A 65 1.30 -5.19 -2.29
C ASP A 65 2.49 -5.19 -1.32
N GLU A 66 3.05 -4.02 -0.98
CA GLU A 66 4.12 -3.90 0.01
C GLU A 66 3.71 -4.37 1.41
N ILE A 67 2.49 -4.02 1.86
CA ILE A 67 1.94 -4.48 3.13
C ILE A 67 1.81 -6.01 3.13
N LYS A 68 1.32 -6.61 2.03
CA LYS A 68 1.22 -8.07 1.88
C LYS A 68 2.60 -8.74 1.97
N VAL A 69 3.58 -8.23 1.22
CA VAL A 69 4.96 -8.73 1.24
C VAL A 69 5.57 -8.64 2.64
N VAL A 70 5.32 -7.54 3.37
CA VAL A 70 5.81 -7.40 4.75
C VAL A 70 5.16 -8.44 5.65
N ARG A 71 3.86 -8.71 5.53
CA ARG A 71 3.22 -9.76 6.33
C ARG A 71 3.72 -11.15 6.01
N GLU A 72 3.83 -11.50 4.73
CA GLU A 72 4.25 -12.84 4.30
C GLU A 72 5.69 -13.19 4.70
N ASN A 73 6.57 -12.19 4.78
CA ASN A 73 8.00 -12.39 5.07
C ASN A 73 8.36 -12.31 6.55
N ASN A 74 7.39 -12.10 7.44
CA ASN A 74 7.66 -11.94 8.85
C ASN A 74 6.88 -12.94 9.72
N MET A 75 7.35 -13.15 10.93
CA MET A 75 6.71 -14.06 11.89
C MET A 75 5.35 -13.50 12.34
N PRO A 76 4.36 -14.38 12.60
CA PRO A 76 3.08 -13.98 13.17
C PRO A 76 3.24 -13.12 14.43
N GLN A 77 2.41 -12.09 14.56
CA GLN A 77 2.37 -11.15 15.67
C GLN A 77 1.36 -11.59 16.74
N SER A 78 1.08 -10.71 17.70
CA SER A 78 -0.03 -10.90 18.62
C SER A 78 -1.36 -11.02 17.86
N ALA A 79 -2.34 -11.74 18.41
CA ALA A 79 -3.64 -11.90 17.77
C ALA A 79 -4.34 -10.55 17.49
N ALA A 80 -4.13 -9.55 18.35
CA ALA A 80 -4.67 -8.21 18.16
C ALA A 80 -4.00 -7.47 16.99
N ASP A 81 -2.68 -7.60 16.84
CA ASP A 81 -1.97 -7.00 15.71
C ASP A 81 -2.29 -7.72 14.40
N GLU A 82 -2.43 -9.05 14.40
CA GLU A 82 -2.87 -9.79 13.22
C GLU A 82 -4.27 -9.38 12.78
N ALA A 83 -5.23 -9.29 13.71
CA ALA A 83 -6.58 -8.83 13.40
C ALA A 83 -6.60 -7.40 12.82
N TYR A 84 -5.76 -6.52 13.37
CA TYR A 84 -5.58 -5.16 12.85
C TYR A 84 -5.05 -5.15 11.41
N MET A 85 -4.00 -5.92 11.13
CA MET A 85 -3.38 -5.99 9.81
C MET A 85 -4.28 -6.67 8.78
N ASP A 86 -5.00 -7.73 9.18
CA ASP A 86 -5.99 -8.42 8.35
C ASP A 86 -7.15 -7.49 7.99
N LEU A 87 -7.69 -6.76 8.96
CA LEU A 87 -8.76 -5.79 8.72
C LEU A 87 -8.30 -4.69 7.75
N MET A 88 -7.12 -4.11 7.97
CA MET A 88 -6.58 -3.08 7.08
C MET A 88 -6.45 -3.56 5.64
N LEU A 89 -5.89 -4.75 5.43
CA LEU A 89 -5.77 -5.35 4.10
C LEU A 89 -7.13 -5.64 3.47
N THR A 90 -8.07 -6.18 4.25
CA THR A 90 -9.43 -6.46 3.77
C THR A 90 -10.12 -5.18 3.29
N VAL A 91 -9.96 -4.07 4.03
CA VAL A 91 -10.51 -2.77 3.64
C VAL A 91 -9.83 -2.27 2.37
N PHE A 92 -8.50 -2.39 2.24
CA PHE A 92 -7.80 -2.04 0.99
C PHE A 92 -8.25 -2.88 -0.21
N GLU A 93 -8.53 -4.16 -0.02
CA GLU A 93 -9.03 -5.06 -1.06
C GLU A 93 -10.47 -4.74 -1.48
N SER A 94 -11.24 -4.08 -0.61
CA SER A 94 -12.58 -3.58 -0.94
C SER A 94 -12.57 -2.31 -1.80
N VAL A 95 -11.42 -1.62 -1.89
CA VAL A 95 -11.29 -0.46 -2.78
C VAL A 95 -11.50 -0.90 -4.23
N PRO A 96 -12.37 -0.24 -4.99
CA PRO A 96 -12.63 -0.61 -6.38
C PRO A 96 -11.35 -0.53 -7.22
N THR A 97 -11.18 -1.47 -8.15
CA THR A 97 -10.08 -1.40 -9.12
C THR A 97 -10.28 -0.25 -10.11
N GLU A 98 -9.20 0.22 -10.75
CA GLU A 98 -9.26 1.29 -11.76
C GLU A 98 -10.29 1.02 -12.86
N LYS A 99 -10.45 -0.24 -13.28
CA LYS A 99 -11.41 -0.66 -14.31
C LYS A 99 -12.87 -0.59 -13.83
N ASN A 100 -13.11 -0.82 -12.54
CA ASN A 100 -14.45 -0.92 -11.96
C ASN A 100 -14.89 0.36 -11.25
N PHE A 101 -13.99 1.32 -11.09
CA PHE A 101 -14.26 2.59 -10.44
C PHE A 101 -15.13 3.51 -11.29
N LYS A 102 -16.22 3.99 -10.70
CA LYS A 102 -17.06 5.03 -11.26
C LYS A 102 -17.21 6.16 -10.25
N LYS A 103 -16.90 7.39 -10.66
CA LYS A 103 -17.06 8.56 -9.78
C LYS A 103 -18.51 8.77 -9.32
N SER A 104 -19.49 8.32 -10.11
CA SER A 104 -20.92 8.34 -9.74
C SER A 104 -21.26 7.47 -8.53
N ASP A 105 -20.41 6.48 -8.22
CA ASP A 105 -20.69 5.45 -7.21
C ASP A 105 -19.97 5.75 -5.89
N CYS A 106 -19.37 6.93 -5.75
CA CYS A 106 -18.57 7.31 -4.58
C CYS A 106 -19.29 7.15 -3.24
N SER A 107 -20.53 7.66 -3.13
CA SER A 107 -21.33 7.50 -1.92
C SER A 107 -21.65 6.04 -1.61
N ARG A 108 -21.75 5.19 -2.64
CA ARG A 108 -21.95 3.75 -2.46
C ARG A 108 -20.69 3.09 -1.92
N TYR A 109 -19.51 3.40 -2.48
CA TYR A 109 -18.24 2.83 -1.99
C TYR A 109 -17.95 3.21 -0.54
N GLU A 110 -18.17 4.48 -0.19
CA GLU A 110 -18.03 4.96 1.19
C GLU A 110 -19.03 4.23 2.11
N TYR A 111 -20.31 4.20 1.74
CA TYR A 111 -21.33 3.47 2.51
C TYR A 111 -20.99 1.98 2.68
N GLU A 112 -20.49 1.30 1.65
CA GLU A 112 -20.09 -0.10 1.71
C GLU A 112 -18.96 -0.33 2.73
N ILE A 113 -17.96 0.55 2.79
CA ILE A 113 -16.90 0.47 3.82
C ILE A 113 -17.49 0.62 5.22
N LEU A 114 -18.29 1.66 5.48
CA LEU A 114 -18.86 1.86 6.81
C LEU A 114 -19.76 0.69 7.19
N ASN A 115 -20.72 0.33 6.33
CA ASN A 115 -21.67 -0.73 6.64
C ASN A 115 -21.00 -2.09 6.89
N GLN A 116 -19.88 -2.38 6.22
CA GLN A 116 -19.18 -3.65 6.37
C GLN A 116 -18.20 -3.68 7.55
N TYR A 117 -17.45 -2.60 7.77
CA TYR A 117 -16.32 -2.59 8.72
C TYR A 117 -16.59 -1.76 9.97
N GLU A 118 -17.44 -0.74 9.89
CA GLU A 118 -17.82 0.13 11.01
C GLU A 118 -19.29 0.58 10.92
N PRO A 119 -20.27 -0.33 11.05
CA PRO A 119 -21.68 -0.02 10.82
C PRO A 119 -22.27 0.98 11.81
N THR A 120 -21.57 1.24 12.92
CA THR A 120 -21.94 2.23 13.93
C THR A 120 -21.34 3.61 13.67
N ALA A 121 -20.45 3.76 12.69
CA ALA A 121 -19.88 5.04 12.33
C ALA A 121 -20.90 5.88 11.53
N GLU A 122 -21.06 7.14 11.89
CA GLU A 122 -22.07 8.02 11.29
C GLU A 122 -21.58 8.69 9.98
N MET A 123 -20.30 9.03 9.89
CA MET A 123 -19.74 9.78 8.75
C MET A 123 -18.40 9.24 8.25
N GLU A 124 -17.52 8.85 9.16
CA GLU A 124 -16.18 8.35 8.83
C GLU A 124 -15.75 7.26 9.83
N PRO A 125 -14.89 6.33 9.41
CA PRO A 125 -14.39 5.27 10.28
C PRO A 125 -13.59 5.83 11.46
N VAL A 126 -13.80 5.29 12.66
CA VAL A 126 -12.99 5.56 13.84
C VAL A 126 -11.89 4.51 14.05
N GLU A 127 -12.09 3.28 13.59
CA GLU A 127 -11.15 2.17 13.66
C GLU A 127 -9.90 2.50 12.83
N PRO A 128 -8.71 2.57 13.46
CA PRO A 128 -7.49 2.93 12.76
C PRO A 128 -7.14 1.99 11.59
N ALA A 129 -7.55 0.71 11.63
CA ALA A 129 -7.33 -0.21 10.52
C ALA A 129 -8.19 0.12 9.27
N VAL A 130 -9.35 0.76 9.44
CA VAL A 130 -10.31 1.04 8.35
C VAL A 130 -9.99 2.39 7.67
N LYS A 131 -9.50 3.35 8.45
CA LYS A 131 -9.18 4.71 7.97
C LYS A 131 -8.33 4.79 6.69
N PRO A 132 -7.22 4.02 6.53
CA PRO A 132 -6.40 4.13 5.34
C PRO A 132 -7.13 3.75 4.05
N GLY A 133 -7.93 2.68 4.08
CA GLY A 133 -8.74 2.26 2.93
C GLY A 133 -9.88 3.24 2.63
N TRP A 134 -10.53 3.76 3.66
CA TRP A 134 -11.52 4.85 3.51
C TRP A 134 -10.91 6.09 2.85
N ASN A 135 -9.77 6.57 3.36
CA ASN A 135 -9.08 7.73 2.79
C ASN A 135 -8.68 7.52 1.33
N ALA A 136 -8.31 6.29 0.96
CA ALA A 136 -8.05 5.93 -0.42
C ALA A 136 -9.29 6.11 -1.30
N ILE A 137 -10.46 5.63 -0.87
CA ILE A 137 -11.74 5.83 -1.59
C ILE A 137 -12.10 7.31 -1.66
N SER A 138 -12.09 8.03 -0.54
CA SER A 138 -12.43 9.45 -0.53
C SER A 138 -11.47 10.27 -1.39
N SER A 139 -10.19 9.89 -1.49
CA SER A 139 -9.23 10.53 -2.41
C SER A 139 -9.56 10.28 -3.88
N LEU A 140 -9.96 9.05 -4.25
CA LEU A 140 -10.40 8.71 -5.61
C LEU A 140 -11.69 9.47 -6.01
N CYS A 141 -12.51 9.81 -5.03
CA CYS A 141 -13.79 10.49 -5.20
C CYS A 141 -13.70 12.02 -5.33
N ARG A 142 -12.55 12.61 -4.99
CA ARG A 142 -12.24 14.03 -5.22
C ARG A 142 -11.80 14.27 -6.66
#